data_AF-M1MH77-F1
#
_entry.id   AF-M1MH77-F1
#
_cell.length_a   1.000
_cell.length_b   1.000
_cell.length_c   1.000
_cell.angle_alpha   90.00
_cell.angle_beta   90.00
_cell.angle_gamma   90.00
#
_symmetry.space_group_name_H-M   'P 1'
#
loop_
_entity.id
_entity.type
_entity.pdbx_description
1 polymer ?
#
loop_
_entity_poly.entity_id
_entity_poly.type
_entity_poly.pdbx_seq_one_letter_code
_entity_poly.pdbx_strand_id
1 'polypeptide(L)'
;MNTMNSIVWMFPIIFMLHDFEEIIMAEVWGKRYKKAIDTTWPEHQPFALNYVHCCKTPAFSIGVEIIFLIFVLISLFSLIFQNYFIWYSGFLGITLHFVFIHMVSCIRFKHYVPGIITSTLFLFPSTWLLFTSANILHYNVSMILLACLTGIALITLISPMHKLMGSLSRLLYKYSETSKRA
;
A
#
# COMPACT_ATOMS: atom_id res chain seq x y z
N MET A 1 -20.53 8.90 -19.46
CA MET A 1 -19.17 8.48 -19.02
C MET A 1 -19.02 7.00 -19.33
N ASN A 2 -17.89 6.58 -19.89
CA ASN A 2 -17.59 5.15 -20.07
C ASN A 2 -17.43 4.51 -18.67
N THR A 3 -18.04 3.35 -18.41
CA THR A 3 -18.00 2.67 -17.10
C THR A 3 -16.57 2.50 -16.57
N MET A 4 -15.61 2.22 -17.46
CA MET A 4 -14.19 2.13 -17.10
C MET A 4 -13.61 3.46 -16.60
N ASN A 5 -14.06 4.60 -17.14
CA ASN A 5 -13.58 5.91 -16.69
C ASN A 5 -13.90 6.17 -15.21
N SER A 6 -15.01 5.60 -14.70
CA SER A 6 -15.36 5.68 -13.30
C SER A 6 -14.62 4.63 -12.45
N ILE A 7 -14.52 3.40 -12.95
CA ILE A 7 -13.87 2.29 -12.22
C ILE A 7 -12.38 2.57 -11.99
N VAL A 8 -11.69 3.18 -12.96
CA VAL A 8 -10.24 3.44 -12.86
C VAL A 8 -9.86 4.21 -11.60
N TRP A 9 -10.68 5.21 -11.22
CA TRP A 9 -10.42 6.03 -10.05
C TRP A 9 -10.64 5.31 -8.72
N MET A 10 -11.32 4.15 -8.71
CA MET A 10 -11.48 3.37 -7.48
C MET A 10 -10.15 2.82 -6.97
N PHE A 11 -9.18 2.61 -7.86
CA PHE A 11 -7.86 2.10 -7.46
C PHE A 11 -7.14 3.05 -6.48
N PRO A 12 -6.82 4.31 -6.84
CA PRO A 12 -6.16 5.22 -5.90
C PRO A 12 -7.03 5.57 -4.69
N ILE A 13 -8.36 5.60 -4.83
CA ILE A 13 -9.29 5.88 -3.72
C ILE A 13 -9.25 4.77 -2.68
N ILE A 14 -9.41 3.50 -3.09
CA ILE A 14 -9.40 2.36 -2.19
C ILE A 14 -8.02 2.21 -1.53
N PHE A 15 -6.94 2.40 -2.30
CA PHE A 15 -5.59 2.43 -1.76
C PHE A 15 -5.47 3.47 -0.64
N MET A 16 -5.83 4.73 -0.88
CA MET A 16 -5.67 5.77 0.13
C MET A 16 -6.55 5.54 1.36
N LEU A 17 -7.78 5.06 1.18
CA LEU A 17 -8.69 4.73 2.28
C LEU A 17 -8.14 3.60 3.17
N HIS A 18 -7.48 2.62 2.56
CA HIS A 18 -6.79 1.56 3.28
C HIS A 18 -5.55 2.10 4.02
N ASP A 19 -4.66 2.80 3.31
CA ASP A 19 -3.42 3.33 3.88
C ASP A 19 -3.67 4.37 4.98
N PHE A 20 -4.83 5.06 5.01
CA PHE A 20 -5.20 5.90 6.16
C PHE A 20 -5.25 5.10 7.47
N GLU A 21 -5.78 3.88 7.47
CA GLU A 21 -5.76 3.02 8.66
C GLU A 21 -4.32 2.74 9.08
N GLU A 22 -3.44 2.43 8.11
CA GLU A 22 -2.03 2.18 8.37
C GLU A 22 -1.31 3.41 8.94
N ILE A 23 -1.50 4.58 8.34
CA ILE A 23 -0.88 5.85 8.77
C ILE A 23 -1.24 6.16 10.21
N ILE A 24 -2.53 6.02 10.54
CA ILE A 24 -3.06 6.31 11.88
C ILE A 24 -2.52 5.29 12.89
N MET A 25 -2.46 4.01 12.52
CA MET A 25 -2.26 2.94 13.49
C MET A 25 -0.83 2.43 13.60
N ALA A 26 0.02 2.55 12.57
CA ALA A 26 1.34 1.95 12.54
C ALA A 26 2.23 2.34 13.73
N GLU A 27 2.25 3.63 14.09
CA GLU A 27 3.09 4.11 15.20
C GLU A 27 2.58 3.60 16.57
N VAL A 28 1.29 3.74 16.84
CA VAL A 28 0.70 3.31 18.13
C VAL A 28 0.70 1.79 18.26
N TRP A 29 0.47 1.07 17.16
CA TRP A 29 0.57 -0.39 17.09
C TRP A 29 2.00 -0.88 17.35
N GLY A 30 2.98 -0.26 16.71
CA GLY A 30 4.40 -0.57 16.90
C GLY A 30 4.86 -0.35 18.34
N LYS A 31 4.33 0.67 19.03
CA LYS A 31 4.57 0.88 20.47
C LYS A 31 3.90 -0.20 21.32
N ARG A 32 2.62 -0.50 21.07
CA ARG A 32 1.82 -1.45 21.86
C ARG A 32 2.34 -2.87 21.77
N TYR A 33 2.72 -3.33 20.58
CA TYR A 33 3.06 -4.73 20.32
C TYR A 33 4.53 -4.97 20.05
N LYS A 34 5.43 -4.06 20.46
CA LYS A 34 6.87 -4.13 20.17
C LYS A 34 7.48 -5.53 20.35
N LYS A 35 7.29 -6.16 21.52
CA LYS A 35 7.84 -7.50 21.80
C LYS A 35 7.31 -8.58 20.86
N ALA A 36 6.00 -8.55 20.56
CA ALA A 36 5.39 -9.51 19.65
C ALA A 36 5.88 -9.32 18.21
N ILE A 37 6.09 -8.07 17.79
CA ILE A 37 6.65 -7.71 16.47
C ILE A 37 8.09 -8.21 16.37
N ASP A 38 8.93 -7.91 17.37
CA ASP A 38 10.33 -8.33 17.42
C ASP A 38 10.45 -9.88 17.35
N THR A 39 9.48 -10.61 17.91
CA THR A 39 9.43 -12.09 17.86
C THR A 39 8.92 -12.62 16.52
N THR A 40 7.91 -11.98 15.94
CA THR A 40 7.23 -12.47 14.71
C THR A 40 8.02 -12.13 13.45
N TRP A 41 8.65 -10.95 13.44
CA TRP A 41 9.44 -10.39 12.33
C TRP A 41 10.76 -9.79 12.85
N PRO A 42 11.75 -10.63 13.19
CA PRO A 42 13.00 -10.16 13.79
C PRO A 42 13.85 -9.28 12.85
N GLU A 43 13.85 -9.58 11.54
CA GLU A 43 14.73 -8.91 10.56
C GLU A 43 14.03 -7.82 9.75
N HIS A 44 12.76 -8.03 9.41
CA HIS A 44 11.99 -7.19 8.50
C HIS A 44 10.68 -6.75 9.13
N GLN A 45 10.77 -5.79 10.05
CA GLN A 45 9.58 -5.30 10.74
C GLN A 45 8.64 -4.56 9.78
N PRO A 46 7.31 -4.78 9.89
CA PRO A 46 6.31 -4.03 9.12
C PRO A 46 6.45 -2.51 9.30
N PHE A 47 5.95 -1.74 8.34
CA PHE A 47 5.90 -0.26 8.37
C PHE A 47 7.26 0.42 8.60
N ALA A 48 8.35 -0.27 8.23
CA ALA A 48 9.72 0.17 8.48
C ALA A 48 10.03 0.51 9.94
N LEU A 49 9.36 -0.15 10.90
CA LEU A 49 9.51 0.14 12.34
C LEU A 49 10.93 -0.04 12.87
N ASN A 50 11.74 -0.85 12.19
CA ASN A 50 13.17 -1.06 12.46
C ASN A 50 14.09 -0.02 11.80
N TYR A 51 13.64 0.70 10.78
CA TYR A 51 14.43 1.72 10.06
C TYR A 51 14.15 3.15 10.54
N VAL A 52 12.99 3.39 11.17
CA VAL A 52 12.52 4.71 11.56
C VAL A 52 12.46 4.86 13.08
N HIS A 53 13.38 5.64 13.65
CA HIS A 53 13.49 5.83 15.10
C HIS A 53 12.84 7.12 15.60
N CYS A 54 12.79 8.16 14.78
CA CYS A 54 12.13 9.44 15.03
C CYS A 54 11.11 9.74 13.92
N CYS A 55 10.07 10.55 14.17
CA CYS A 55 9.12 10.99 13.14
C CYS A 55 8.49 9.84 12.30
N LYS A 56 7.99 8.78 12.96
CA LYS A 56 7.47 7.56 12.30
C LYS A 56 6.29 7.84 11.37
N THR A 57 5.20 8.40 11.89
CA THR A 57 4.02 8.71 11.08
C THR A 57 4.32 9.67 9.92
N PRO A 58 5.06 10.79 10.11
CA PRO A 58 5.44 11.65 8.99
C PRO A 58 6.25 10.94 7.90
N ALA A 59 7.27 10.16 8.26
CA ALA A 59 8.10 9.46 7.26
C ALA A 59 7.30 8.39 6.50
N PHE A 60 6.41 7.68 7.19
CA PHE A 60 5.49 6.72 6.57
C PHE A 60 4.49 7.41 5.63
N SER A 61 3.92 8.54 6.04
CA SER A 61 2.96 9.31 5.23
C SER A 61 3.58 9.77 3.90
N ILE A 62 4.86 10.18 3.89
CA ILE A 62 5.57 10.52 2.64
C ILE A 62 5.72 9.28 1.73
N GLY A 63 5.98 8.11 2.30
CA GLY A 63 6.03 6.85 1.55
C GLY A 63 4.70 6.54 0.87
N VAL A 64 3.60 6.65 1.63
CA VAL A 64 2.23 6.48 1.12
C VAL A 64 1.92 7.52 0.02
N GLU A 65 2.29 8.79 0.23
CA GLU A 65 2.07 9.87 -0.74
C GLU A 65 2.74 9.56 -2.10
N ILE A 66 3.98 9.10 -2.10
CA ILE A 66 4.71 8.75 -3.33
C ILE A 66 3.99 7.61 -4.07
N ILE A 67 3.55 6.57 -3.36
CA ILE A 67 2.83 5.42 -3.95
C ILE A 67 1.46 5.86 -4.48
N PHE A 68 0.75 6.69 -3.72
CA PHE A 68 -0.53 7.26 -4.13
C PHE A 68 -0.41 8.04 -5.44
N LEU A 69 0.60 8.92 -5.55
CA LEU A 69 0.86 9.68 -6.77
C LEU A 69 1.14 8.75 -7.96
N ILE A 70 1.92 7.68 -7.77
CA ILE A 70 2.16 6.67 -8.82
C ILE A 70 0.84 6.02 -9.26
N PHE A 71 -0.04 5.65 -8.33
CA PHE A 71 -1.33 5.04 -8.67
C PHE A 71 -2.30 6.00 -9.35
N VAL A 72 -2.28 7.28 -8.97
CA VAL A 72 -3.01 8.36 -9.67
C VAL A 72 -2.48 8.50 -11.10
N LEU A 73 -1.17 8.51 -11.30
CA LEU A 73 -0.56 8.61 -12.63
C LEU A 73 -0.86 7.39 -13.50
N ILE A 74 -0.76 6.17 -12.95
CA ILE A 74 -1.16 4.93 -13.64
C ILE A 74 -2.62 5.02 -14.08
N SER A 75 -3.50 5.47 -13.19
CA SER A 75 -4.93 5.64 -13.47
C SER A 75 -5.16 6.67 -14.59
N LEU A 76 -4.51 7.83 -14.50
CA LEU A 76 -4.60 8.88 -15.52
C LEU A 76 -4.08 8.39 -16.88
N PHE A 77 -2.92 7.75 -16.92
CA PHE A 77 -2.34 7.24 -18.16
C PHE A 77 -3.18 6.11 -18.76
N SER A 78 -3.82 5.27 -17.96
CA SER A 78 -4.77 4.29 -18.48
C SER A 78 -5.94 4.92 -19.21
N LEU A 79 -6.43 6.08 -18.74
CA LEU A 79 -7.47 6.85 -19.44
C LEU A 79 -6.95 7.56 -20.69
N ILE A 80 -5.73 8.10 -20.66
CA ILE A 80 -5.15 8.80 -21.83
C ILE A 80 -4.85 7.82 -22.96
N PHE A 81 -4.20 6.71 -22.65
CA PHE A 81 -3.75 5.73 -23.65
C PHE A 81 -4.75 4.61 -23.92
N GLN A 82 -5.89 4.61 -23.21
CA GLN A 82 -6.90 3.54 -23.29
C GLN A 82 -6.31 2.14 -23.08
N ASN A 83 -5.27 2.05 -22.25
CA ASN A 83 -4.61 0.80 -21.89
C ASN A 83 -4.63 0.61 -20.37
N TYR A 84 -5.36 -0.42 -19.95
CA TYR A 84 -5.67 -0.66 -18.55
C TYR A 84 -4.85 -1.79 -17.93
N PHE A 85 -3.89 -2.37 -18.65
CA PHE A 85 -3.19 -3.58 -18.18
C PHE A 85 -2.37 -3.31 -16.92
N ILE A 86 -1.60 -2.21 -16.90
CA ILE A 86 -0.80 -1.83 -15.72
C ILE A 86 -1.70 -1.40 -14.56
N TRP A 87 -2.77 -0.66 -14.83
CA TRP A 87 -3.77 -0.31 -13.83
C TRP A 87 -4.41 -1.55 -13.20
N TYR A 88 -4.85 -2.50 -14.03
CA TYR A 88 -5.46 -3.76 -13.59
C TYR A 88 -4.47 -4.59 -12.78
N SER A 89 -3.21 -4.67 -13.24
CA SER A 89 -2.14 -5.38 -12.54
C SER A 89 -1.85 -4.76 -11.17
N GLY A 90 -1.76 -3.43 -11.09
CA GLY A 90 -1.56 -2.71 -9.84
C GLY A 90 -2.71 -2.90 -8.86
N PHE A 91 -3.96 -2.80 -9.34
CA PHE A 91 -5.14 -2.95 -8.49
C PHE A 91 -5.35 -4.39 -8.02
N LEU A 92 -5.07 -5.37 -8.89
CA LEU A 92 -5.01 -6.78 -8.51
C LEU A 92 -3.91 -7.01 -7.48
N GLY A 93 -2.74 -6.39 -7.66
CA GLY A 93 -1.67 -6.38 -6.68
C GLY A 93 -2.18 -5.95 -5.30
N ILE A 94 -2.74 -4.74 -5.18
CA ILE A 94 -3.28 -4.24 -3.91
C ILE A 94 -4.38 -5.16 -3.34
N THR A 95 -5.22 -5.75 -4.18
CA THR A 95 -6.22 -6.71 -3.72
C THR A 95 -5.58 -7.98 -3.12
N LEU A 96 -4.49 -8.47 -3.70
CA LEU A 96 -3.70 -9.56 -3.13
C LEU A 96 -2.97 -9.12 -1.85
N HIS A 97 -2.50 -7.88 -1.77
CA HIS A 97 -1.90 -7.30 -0.58
C HIS A 97 -2.84 -7.35 0.63
N PHE A 98 -4.13 -7.02 0.45
CA PHE A 98 -5.16 -7.15 1.49
C PHE A 98 -5.19 -8.55 2.11
N VAL A 99 -5.06 -9.60 1.29
CA VAL A 99 -5.08 -10.98 1.78
C VAL A 99 -3.74 -11.37 2.40
N PHE A 100 -2.64 -11.24 1.66
CA PHE A 100 -1.36 -11.81 2.08
C PHE A 100 -0.62 -10.96 3.11
N ILE A 101 -0.71 -9.64 3.02
CA ILE A 101 0.01 -8.74 3.93
C ILE A 101 -0.81 -8.42 5.17
N HIS A 102 -2.14 -8.33 5.09
CA HIS A 102 -2.98 -8.08 6.27
C HIS A 102 -3.59 -9.34 6.85
N MET A 103 -4.44 -10.06 6.09
CA MET A 103 -5.21 -11.17 6.66
C MET A 103 -4.32 -12.33 7.12
N VAL A 104 -3.41 -12.79 6.27
CA VAL A 104 -2.46 -13.87 6.62
C VAL A 104 -1.52 -13.43 7.74
N SER A 105 -1.01 -12.19 7.71
CA SER A 105 -0.18 -11.66 8.79
C SER A 105 -0.94 -11.54 10.10
N CYS A 106 -2.22 -11.15 10.09
CA CYS A 106 -3.05 -11.08 11.28
C CYS A 106 -3.24 -12.46 11.92
N ILE A 107 -3.46 -13.50 11.11
CA ILE A 107 -3.54 -14.89 11.59
C ILE A 107 -2.22 -15.31 12.24
N ARG A 108 -1.08 -15.03 11.58
CA ARG A 108 0.26 -15.35 12.10
C ARG A 108 0.58 -14.57 13.38
N PHE A 109 0.23 -13.29 13.43
CA PHE A 109 0.54 -12.36 14.52
C PHE A 109 -0.38 -12.53 15.73
N LYS A 110 -1.58 -13.11 15.53
CA LYS A 110 -2.61 -13.36 16.56
C LYS A 110 -3.13 -12.10 17.26
N HIS A 111 -2.85 -10.94 16.70
CA HIS A 111 -3.33 -9.65 17.16
C HIS A 111 -3.71 -8.80 15.94
N TYR A 112 -4.39 -7.70 16.21
CA TYR A 112 -4.65 -6.66 15.21
C TYR A 112 -3.37 -6.27 14.46
N VAL A 113 -3.47 -6.07 13.14
CA VAL A 113 -2.41 -5.56 12.26
C VAL A 113 -3.00 -4.33 11.55
N PRO A 114 -2.32 -3.16 11.53
CA PRO A 114 -2.79 -2.00 10.81
C PRO A 114 -3.15 -2.36 9.36
N GLY A 115 -4.31 -1.88 8.90
CA GLY A 115 -4.83 -2.15 7.56
C GLY A 115 -5.76 -3.36 7.49
N ILE A 116 -5.92 -4.15 8.55
CA ILE A 116 -6.78 -5.36 8.53
C ILE A 116 -8.26 -5.01 8.36
N ILE A 117 -8.74 -3.94 9.01
CA ILE A 117 -10.18 -3.61 9.01
C ILE A 117 -10.59 -3.17 7.60
N THR A 118 -9.84 -2.23 7.04
CA THR A 118 -10.05 -1.73 5.68
C THR A 118 -9.75 -2.79 4.62
N SER A 119 -8.74 -3.64 4.80
CA SER A 119 -8.48 -4.77 3.89
C SER A 119 -9.67 -5.73 3.82
N THR A 120 -10.26 -6.08 4.96
CA THR A 120 -11.46 -6.93 5.00
C THR A 120 -12.65 -6.23 4.34
N LEU A 121 -12.85 -4.94 4.61
CA LEU A 121 -13.92 -4.15 4.03
C LEU A 121 -13.80 -4.02 2.51
N PHE A 122 -12.59 -3.73 2.00
CA PHE A 122 -12.35 -3.43 0.60
C PHE A 122 -12.05 -4.67 -0.26
N LEU A 123 -11.79 -5.83 0.32
CA LEU A 123 -11.57 -7.06 -0.46
C LEU A 123 -12.75 -7.37 -1.40
N PHE A 124 -13.97 -7.29 -0.88
CA PHE A 124 -15.17 -7.57 -1.68
C PHE A 124 -15.37 -6.58 -2.84
N PRO A 125 -15.45 -5.25 -2.61
CA PRO A 125 -15.62 -4.30 -3.72
C PRO A 125 -14.44 -4.33 -4.70
N SER A 126 -13.19 -4.49 -4.25
CA SER A 126 -12.05 -4.59 -5.16
C SER A 126 -12.12 -5.83 -6.05
N THR A 127 -12.49 -6.98 -5.50
CA THR A 127 -12.68 -8.22 -6.28
C THR A 127 -13.78 -8.06 -7.32
N TRP A 128 -14.90 -7.44 -6.95
CA TRP A 128 -16.00 -7.17 -7.86
C TRP A 128 -15.62 -6.20 -8.98
N LEU A 129 -14.88 -5.13 -8.66
CA LEU A 129 -14.37 -4.17 -9.64
C LEU A 129 -13.39 -4.81 -10.62
N LEU A 130 -12.45 -5.63 -10.12
CA LEU A 130 -11.52 -6.38 -10.97
C LEU A 130 -12.25 -7.36 -11.89
N PHE A 131 -13.23 -8.11 -11.37
CA PHE A 131 -14.05 -9.00 -12.20
C PHE A 131 -14.80 -8.22 -13.29
N THR A 132 -15.42 -7.09 -12.93
CA THR A 132 -16.13 -6.22 -13.87
C THR A 132 -15.20 -5.68 -14.95
N SER A 133 -14.03 -5.17 -14.55
CA SER A 133 -13.03 -4.67 -15.49
C SER A 133 -12.50 -5.76 -16.41
N ALA A 134 -12.22 -6.96 -15.91
CA ALA A 134 -11.76 -8.07 -16.75
C ALA A 134 -12.77 -8.42 -17.84
N ASN A 135 -14.07 -8.41 -17.50
CA ASN A 135 -15.14 -8.65 -18.47
C ASN A 135 -15.24 -7.54 -19.53
N ILE A 136 -15.19 -6.27 -19.11
CA ILE A 136 -15.26 -5.12 -20.03
C ILE A 136 -14.03 -5.08 -20.96
N LEU A 137 -12.85 -5.42 -20.44
CA LEU A 137 -11.59 -5.42 -21.18
C LEU A 137 -11.33 -6.73 -21.94
N HIS A 138 -12.22 -7.71 -21.82
CA HIS A 138 -12.09 -9.05 -22.40
C HIS A 138 -10.77 -9.75 -22.03
N TYR A 139 -10.31 -9.59 -20.79
CA TYR A 139 -9.10 -10.25 -20.30
C TYR A 139 -9.35 -11.74 -20.08
N ASN A 140 -8.64 -12.57 -20.85
CA ASN A 140 -8.64 -14.01 -20.66
C ASN A 140 -7.77 -14.42 -19.45
N VAL A 141 -7.82 -15.71 -19.10
CA VAL A 141 -7.09 -16.28 -17.97
C VAL A 141 -5.59 -15.99 -18.05
N SER A 142 -4.97 -16.12 -19.23
CA SER A 142 -3.53 -15.87 -19.40
C SER A 142 -3.16 -14.41 -19.10
N MET A 143 -3.99 -13.46 -19.54
CA MET A 143 -3.80 -12.03 -19.23
C MET A 143 -3.95 -11.75 -17.74
N ILE A 144 -4.92 -12.39 -17.07
CA ILE A 144 -5.10 -12.25 -15.62
C ILE A 144 -3.92 -12.83 -14.85
N LEU A 145 -3.39 -13.99 -15.28
CA LEU A 145 -2.19 -14.59 -14.68
C LEU A 145 -0.96 -13.68 -14.87
N LEU A 146 -0.76 -13.13 -16.06
CA LEU A 146 0.32 -12.18 -16.31
C LEU A 146 0.16 -10.89 -15.48
N ALA A 147 -1.07 -10.40 -15.36
CA ALA A 147 -1.38 -9.24 -14.52
C ALA A 147 -1.12 -9.53 -13.03
N CYS A 148 -1.41 -10.74 -12.57
CA CYS A 148 -1.10 -11.19 -11.20
C CYS A 148 0.42 -11.14 -10.94
N LEU A 149 1.22 -11.73 -11.83
CA LEU A 149 2.69 -11.69 -11.73
C LEU A 149 3.22 -10.25 -11.76
N THR A 150 2.67 -9.42 -12.65
CA THR A 150 3.02 -8.01 -12.78
C THR A 150 2.65 -7.23 -11.51
N GLY A 151 1.46 -7.48 -10.95
CA GLY A 151 1.00 -6.85 -9.70
C GLY A 151 1.86 -7.21 -8.50
N ILE A 152 2.26 -8.47 -8.37
CA ILE A 152 3.20 -8.93 -7.33
C ILE A 152 4.54 -8.20 -7.50
N ALA A 153 5.08 -8.13 -8.72
CA ALA A 153 6.31 -7.39 -8.99
C ALA A 153 6.19 -5.91 -8.57
N LEU A 154 5.10 -5.23 -8.94
CA LEU A 154 4.86 -3.83 -8.57
C LEU A 154 4.81 -3.61 -7.05
N ILE A 155 4.19 -4.51 -6.29
CA ILE A 155 4.19 -4.42 -4.82
C ILE A 155 5.59 -4.62 -4.25
N THR A 156 6.35 -5.57 -4.76
CA THR A 156 7.71 -5.81 -4.24
C THR A 156 8.65 -4.62 -4.47
N LEU A 157 8.39 -3.81 -5.50
CA LEU A 157 9.11 -2.55 -5.74
C LEU A 157 8.90 -1.49 -4.64
N ILE A 158 7.93 -1.69 -3.73
CA ILE A 158 7.72 -0.82 -2.58
C ILE A 158 8.71 -1.12 -1.44
N SER A 159 9.27 -2.34 -1.37
CA SER A 159 10.19 -2.75 -0.29
C SER A 159 11.42 -1.83 -0.10
N PRO A 160 12.09 -1.33 -1.17
CA PRO A 160 13.14 -0.32 -1.04
C PRO A 160 12.71 0.98 -0.35
N MET A 161 11.41 1.33 -0.37
CA MET A 161 10.89 2.53 0.27
C MET A 161 11.06 2.52 1.79
N HIS A 162 11.09 1.34 2.43
CA HIS A 162 11.35 1.25 3.87
C HIS A 162 12.71 1.85 4.27
N LYS A 163 13.74 1.68 3.43
CA LYS A 163 15.05 2.31 3.64
C LYS A 163 15.00 3.81 3.40
N LEU A 164 14.26 4.25 2.39
CA LEU A 164 14.04 5.67 2.09
C LEU A 164 13.35 6.38 3.26
N MET A 165 12.34 5.76 3.87
CA MET A 165 11.65 6.30 5.05
C MET A 165 12.60 6.56 6.22
N GLY A 166 13.59 5.70 6.45
CA GLY A 166 14.62 5.92 7.48
C GLY A 166 15.46 7.18 7.20
N SER A 167 15.78 7.46 5.94
CA SER A 167 16.48 8.68 5.54
C SER A 167 15.60 9.93 5.66
N LEU A 168 14.34 9.84 5.25
CA LEU A 168 13.36 10.92 5.36
C LEU A 168 13.08 11.28 6.82
N SER A 169 12.94 10.28 7.68
CA SER A 169 12.79 10.44 9.13
C SER A 169 13.92 11.28 9.73
N ARG A 170 15.19 10.99 9.39
CA ARG A 170 16.34 11.79 9.85
C ARG A 170 16.30 13.23 9.35
N LEU A 171 15.87 13.44 8.11
CA LEU A 171 15.73 14.78 7.53
C LEU A 171 14.64 15.59 8.25
N LEU A 172 13.48 14.97 8.50
CA LEU A 172 12.37 15.58 9.24
C LEU A 172 12.78 15.91 10.67
N TYR A 173 13.52 15.01 11.32
CA TYR A 173 14.07 15.26 12.65
C TYR A 173 15.01 16.46 12.65
N LYS A 174 15.95 16.54 11.70
CA LYS A 174 16.85 17.70 11.54
C LYS A 174 16.10 19.00 11.28
N TYR A 175 14.99 18.96 10.51
CA TYR A 175 14.13 20.11 10.28
C TYR A 175 13.41 20.57 11.56
N SER A 176 12.99 19.62 12.41
CA SER A 176 12.31 19.92 13.67
C SER A 176 13.21 20.53 14.73
N GLU A 177 14.52 20.29 14.67
CA GLU A 177 15.49 20.90 15.57
C GLU A 177 15.72 22.37 15.16
N THR A 178 15.25 23.31 15.98
CA THR A 178 15.59 24.72 15.83
C THR A 178 17.11 24.89 15.86
N SER A 179 17.68 25.49 14.82
CA SER A 179 19.09 25.89 14.78
C SER A 179 19.43 26.67 16.07
N LYS A 180 20.25 26.09 16.95
CA LYS A 180 20.93 26.82 18.03
C LYS A 180 21.96 27.78 17.43
N ARG A 181 21.48 28.81 16.74
CA ARG A 181 22.22 30.03 16.43
C ARG A 181 21.44 31.18 17.06
N ALA A 182 21.67 31.33 18.36
CA ALA A 182 21.57 32.60 19.06
C ALA A 182 23.01 33.01 19.39
#